data_AF-A0A973AW67-F1
#
_entry.id   AF-A0A973AW67-F1
#
_cell.length_a   1.000
_cell.length_b   1.000
_cell.length_c   1.000
_cell.angle_alpha   90.00
_cell.angle_beta   90.00
_cell.angle_gamma   90.00
#
_symmetry.space_group_name_H-M   'P 1'
#
loop_
_entity.id
_entity.type
_entity.pdbx_description
1 polymer ?
#
loop_
_entity_poly.entity_id
_entity_poly.type
_entity_poly.pdbx_seq_one_letter_code
_entity_poly.pdbx_strand_id
1 'polypeptide(L)'
;MAPDLGFRVFKLDSGNLEPWDPATKDVPSAIAKAVDNVKADRTDDDLVYDVLLKTGLDLCVPIESKKIASKDVKSIGGGVLFTCFATKIKAADAEPLALGIVKWRDELAPANPKECRIVFRDSAFESDVAKSNLAAILKQHGFDEKLIASL
;
A
#
# COMPACT_ATOMS: atom_id res chain seq x y z
N MET A 1 17.17 -21.97 23.67
CA MET A 1 16.64 -21.00 22.71
C MET A 1 17.77 -20.02 22.42
N ALA A 2 18.32 -19.99 21.21
CA ALA A 2 19.37 -19.03 20.87
C ALA A 2 18.75 -17.62 20.84
N PRO A 3 19.43 -16.58 21.36
CA PRO A 3 18.93 -15.21 21.25
C PRO A 3 18.92 -14.76 19.79
N ASP A 4 17.85 -14.07 19.38
CA ASP A 4 17.76 -13.40 18.09
C ASP A 4 18.74 -12.21 18.09
N LEU A 5 19.90 -12.39 17.44
CA LEU A 5 20.99 -11.40 17.34
C LEU A 5 20.97 -10.65 16.01
N GLY A 6 19.91 -10.82 15.21
CA GLY A 6 19.75 -10.12 13.94
C GLY A 6 19.48 -8.64 14.15
N PHE A 7 20.06 -7.79 13.29
CA PHE A 7 19.74 -6.37 13.22
C PHE A 7 19.39 -5.98 11.78
N ARG A 8 18.48 -5.03 11.62
CA ARG A 8 18.13 -4.46 10.31
C ARG A 8 19.02 -3.26 10.05
N VAL A 9 19.55 -3.15 8.83
CA VAL A 9 20.34 -2.00 8.38
C VAL A 9 19.54 -1.26 7.33
N PHE A 10 19.37 0.04 7.54
CA PHE A 10 18.72 0.94 6.59
C PHE A 10 19.71 2.01 6.14
N LYS A 11 19.58 2.45 4.89
CA LYS A 11 20.36 3.54 4.32
C LYS A 11 19.39 4.60 3.79
N LEU A 12 19.76 5.87 3.95
CA LEU A 12 19.03 6.97 3.30
C LEU A 12 19.34 6.99 1.81
N ASP A 13 18.28 7.07 1.01
CA ASP A 13 18.35 7.28 -0.42
C ASP A 13 17.48 8.48 -0.82
N SER A 14 17.50 8.84 -2.10
CA SER A 14 16.55 9.78 -2.68
C SER A 14 15.12 9.25 -2.53
N GLY A 15 14.11 10.13 -2.42
CA GLY A 15 12.72 9.70 -2.20
C GLY A 15 12.19 8.68 -3.22
N ASN A 16 11.12 7.95 -2.88
CA ASN A 16 10.55 6.90 -3.74
C ASN A 16 9.69 7.42 -4.89
N LEU A 17 9.29 8.68 -4.82
CA LEU A 17 8.43 9.32 -5.81
C LEU A 17 9.25 10.17 -6.79
N GLU A 18 8.75 10.32 -8.01
CA GLU A 18 9.29 11.25 -8.99
C GLU A 18 9.13 12.69 -8.47
N PRO A 19 10.22 13.49 -8.46
CA PRO A 19 10.14 14.87 -8.01
C PRO A 19 9.29 15.69 -8.98
N TRP A 20 8.38 16.48 -8.43
CA TRP A 20 7.63 17.47 -9.21
C TRP A 20 8.56 18.62 -9.63
N ASP A 21 8.63 18.89 -10.94
CA ASP A 21 9.33 20.04 -11.50
C ASP A 21 8.33 21.06 -12.10
N PRO A 22 7.99 22.14 -11.39
CA PRO A 22 7.03 23.13 -11.87
C PRO A 22 7.53 23.95 -13.06
N ALA A 23 8.83 23.90 -13.36
CA ALA A 23 9.47 24.64 -14.44
C ALA A 23 9.63 23.82 -15.73
N THR A 24 9.13 22.58 -15.76
CA THR A 24 9.31 21.68 -16.89
C THR A 24 8.68 22.25 -18.16
N LYS A 25 9.46 22.28 -19.24
CA LYS A 25 8.97 22.63 -20.57
C LYS A 25 8.31 21.44 -21.27
N ASP A 26 8.58 20.22 -20.79
CA ASP A 26 7.96 19.00 -21.29
C ASP A 26 6.78 18.60 -20.40
N VAL A 27 5.70 19.37 -20.54
CA VAL A 27 4.45 19.17 -19.81
C VAL A 27 3.86 17.76 -20.04
N PRO A 28 3.86 17.19 -21.27
CA PRO A 28 3.30 15.85 -21.50
C PRO A 28 4.00 14.75 -20.70
N SER A 29 5.34 14.71 -20.68
CA SER A 29 6.05 13.70 -19.89
C SER A 29 5.88 13.95 -18.40
N ALA A 30 5.87 15.21 -17.96
CA ALA A 30 5.65 15.53 -16.55
C ALA A 30 4.28 15.05 -16.05
N ILE A 31 3.24 15.15 -16.87
CA ILE A 31 1.90 14.62 -16.54
C ILE A 31 1.93 13.09 -16.49
N ALA A 32 2.55 12.43 -17.47
CA ALA A 32 2.67 10.97 -17.46
C ALA A 32 3.38 10.45 -16.20
N LYS A 33 4.44 11.13 -15.77
CA LYS A 33 5.18 10.84 -14.53
C LYS A 33 4.39 11.15 -13.26
N ALA A 34 3.46 12.09 -13.30
CA ALA A 34 2.57 12.35 -12.17
C ALA A 34 1.51 11.25 -12.00
N VAL A 35 1.13 10.56 -13.08
CA VAL A 35 0.18 9.43 -13.04
C VAL A 35 0.82 8.18 -12.46
N ASP A 36 2.03 7.83 -12.89
CA ASP A 36 2.83 6.76 -12.29
C ASP A 36 4.06 7.35 -11.61
N ASN A 37 3.83 7.85 -10.39
CA ASN A 37 4.79 8.66 -9.66
C ASN A 37 5.84 7.86 -8.88
N VAL A 38 5.81 6.53 -8.89
CA VAL A 38 6.82 5.70 -8.21
C VAL A 38 8.00 5.47 -9.15
N LYS A 39 9.22 5.78 -8.68
CA LYS A 39 10.45 5.54 -9.46
C LYS A 39 10.58 4.06 -9.86
N ALA A 40 10.97 3.81 -11.11
CA ALA A 40 11.06 2.47 -11.69
C ALA A 40 12.07 1.53 -11.00
N ASP A 41 13.07 2.07 -10.29
CA ASP A 41 14.08 1.31 -9.56
C ASP A 41 13.63 0.88 -8.15
N ARG A 42 12.42 1.25 -7.72
CA ARG A 42 11.94 0.97 -6.35
C ARG A 42 11.24 -0.37 -6.23
N THR A 43 11.55 -1.05 -5.12
CA THR A 43 10.94 -2.32 -4.75
C THR A 43 9.67 -2.11 -3.93
N ASP A 44 8.83 -3.14 -3.83
CA ASP A 44 7.69 -3.13 -2.92
C ASP A 44 8.12 -2.94 -1.46
N ASP A 45 9.32 -3.35 -1.09
CA ASP A 45 9.89 -3.21 0.24
C ASP A 45 10.24 -1.75 0.55
N ASP A 46 10.87 -1.03 -0.39
CA ASP A 46 11.14 0.41 -0.28
C ASP A 46 9.84 1.20 -0.03
N LEU A 47 8.76 0.82 -0.71
CA LEU A 47 7.45 1.45 -0.56
C LEU A 47 6.81 1.16 0.80
N VAL A 48 6.94 -0.07 1.31
CA VAL A 48 6.45 -0.41 2.66
C VAL A 48 7.17 0.43 3.70
N TYR A 49 8.51 0.52 3.65
CA TYR A 49 9.27 1.27 4.64
C TYR A 49 9.06 2.79 4.56
N ASP A 50 8.83 3.33 3.37
CA ASP A 50 8.41 4.73 3.23
C ASP A 50 7.02 4.98 3.83
N VAL A 51 6.06 4.08 3.64
CA VAL A 51 4.74 4.17 4.28
C VAL A 51 4.84 4.02 5.80
N LEU A 52 5.67 3.11 6.31
CA LEU A 52 5.93 2.96 7.75
C LEU A 52 6.40 4.30 8.36
N LEU A 53 7.39 4.93 7.73
CA LEU A 53 7.92 6.23 8.17
C LEU A 53 6.84 7.33 8.12
N LYS A 54 6.09 7.42 7.03
CA LYS A 54 5.02 8.43 6.85
C LYS A 54 3.86 8.25 7.82
N THR A 55 3.56 7.01 8.20
CA THR A 55 2.47 6.68 9.14
C THR A 55 2.92 6.69 10.59
N GLY A 56 4.23 6.84 10.86
CA GLY A 56 4.81 6.88 12.20
C GLY A 56 4.92 5.50 12.87
N LEU A 57 4.90 4.42 12.09
CA LEU A 57 5.07 3.05 12.58
C LEU A 57 6.55 2.70 12.74
N ASP A 58 6.85 1.87 13.73
CA ASP A 58 8.21 1.39 13.99
C ASP A 58 8.73 0.49 12.85
N LEU A 59 10.02 0.57 12.53
CA LEU A 59 10.61 -0.19 11.41
C LEU A 59 10.78 -1.68 11.70
N CYS A 60 10.65 -2.10 12.96
CA CYS A 60 10.74 -3.49 13.41
C CYS A 60 9.37 -4.15 13.58
N VAL A 61 8.27 -3.47 13.24
CA VAL A 61 6.94 -4.11 13.26
C VAL A 61 6.94 -5.38 12.38
N PRO A 62 6.20 -6.43 12.79
CA PRO A 62 6.07 -7.63 11.99
C PRO A 62 5.34 -7.31 10.68
N ILE A 63 5.86 -7.86 9.58
CA ILE A 63 5.28 -7.75 8.25
C ILE A 63 5.00 -9.17 7.76
N GLU A 64 3.75 -9.44 7.40
CA GLU A 64 3.30 -10.70 6.81
C GLU A 64 2.84 -10.45 5.39
N SER A 65 3.14 -11.37 4.47
CA SER A 65 2.71 -11.28 3.07
C SER A 65 1.76 -12.42 2.71
N LYS A 66 0.66 -12.10 2.03
CA LYS A 66 -0.33 -13.07 1.55
C LYS A 66 -0.75 -12.70 0.13
N LYS A 67 -0.95 -13.72 -0.71
CA LYS A 67 -1.53 -13.51 -2.04
C LYS A 67 -3.06 -13.49 -1.95
N ILE A 68 -3.65 -12.37 -2.38
CA ILE A 68 -5.09 -12.17 -2.43
C ILE A 68 -5.45 -11.74 -3.85
N ALA A 69 -6.36 -12.47 -4.52
CA ALA A 69 -6.69 -12.24 -5.94
C ALA A 69 -5.44 -12.19 -6.85
N SER A 70 -4.44 -13.06 -6.57
CA SER A 70 -3.14 -13.09 -7.27
C SER A 70 -2.29 -11.82 -7.11
N LYS A 71 -2.65 -10.91 -6.19
CA LYS A 71 -1.88 -9.71 -5.83
C LYS A 71 -1.16 -9.95 -4.52
N ASP A 72 0.04 -9.40 -4.40
CA ASP A 72 0.80 -9.45 -3.16
C ASP A 72 0.26 -8.37 -2.22
N VAL A 73 -0.30 -8.80 -1.11
CA VAL A 73 -0.79 -7.92 -0.05
C VAL A 73 0.04 -8.18 1.19
N LYS A 74 0.50 -7.10 1.83
CA LYS A 74 1.24 -7.18 3.08
C LYS A 74 0.38 -6.64 4.22
N SER A 75 0.42 -7.32 5.36
CA SER A 75 -0.13 -6.90 6.65
C SER A 75 1.02 -6.48 7.56
N ILE A 76 0.86 -5.34 8.22
CA ILE A 76 1.88 -4.72 9.03
C ILE A 76 1.31 -4.52 10.44
N GLY A 77 2.08 -4.93 11.45
CA GLY A 77 1.73 -4.75 12.85
C GLY A 77 0.48 -5.53 13.28
N GLY A 78 0.25 -6.70 12.69
CA GLY A 78 -0.94 -7.53 13.01
C GLY A 78 -2.25 -6.95 12.46
N GLY A 79 -2.22 -6.33 11.28
CA GLY A 79 -3.40 -5.79 10.62
C GLY A 79 -3.71 -4.32 10.91
N VAL A 80 -2.78 -3.58 11.52
CA VAL A 80 -2.89 -2.12 11.69
C VAL A 80 -2.78 -1.40 10.34
N LEU A 81 -1.93 -1.89 9.45
CA LEU A 81 -1.74 -1.34 8.12
C LEU A 81 -1.69 -2.49 7.10
N PHE A 82 -2.40 -2.32 5.99
CA PHE A 82 -2.29 -3.18 4.81
C PHE A 82 -1.69 -2.40 3.65
N THR A 83 -0.86 -3.05 2.84
CA THR A 83 -0.33 -2.45 1.61
C THR A 83 -0.51 -3.39 0.43
N CYS A 84 -0.97 -2.86 -0.70
CA CYS A 84 -1.02 -3.57 -1.97
C CYS A 84 -0.39 -2.70 -3.06
N PHE A 85 0.86 -3.01 -3.40
CA PHE A 85 1.64 -2.29 -4.42
C PHE A 85 1.66 -3.02 -5.77
N ALA A 86 0.61 -3.78 -6.07
CA ALA A 86 0.44 -4.37 -7.38
C ALA A 86 0.47 -3.28 -8.46
N THR A 87 1.10 -3.55 -9.60
CA THR A 87 1.17 -2.60 -10.73
C THR A 87 -0.08 -2.59 -11.59
N LYS A 88 -0.93 -3.61 -11.45
CA LYS A 88 -2.20 -3.71 -12.19
C LYS A 88 -3.26 -4.46 -11.40
N ILE A 89 -4.43 -3.86 -11.22
CA ILE A 89 -5.63 -4.37 -10.57
C ILE A 89 -6.76 -4.22 -11.58
N LYS A 90 -7.24 -5.36 -12.11
CA LYS A 90 -8.38 -5.37 -13.04
C LYS A 90 -9.67 -5.16 -12.27
N ALA A 91 -10.72 -4.70 -12.95
CA ALA A 91 -12.05 -4.56 -12.33
C ALA A 91 -12.55 -5.87 -11.68
N ALA A 92 -12.28 -7.01 -12.32
CA ALA A 92 -12.65 -8.34 -11.78
C ALA A 92 -11.85 -8.75 -10.53
N ASP A 93 -10.65 -8.18 -10.32
CA ASP A 93 -9.81 -8.46 -9.16
C ASP A 93 -10.15 -7.56 -7.96
N ALA A 94 -10.80 -6.41 -8.19
CA ALA A 94 -11.04 -5.39 -7.16
C ALA A 94 -11.92 -5.89 -6.00
N GLU A 95 -13.04 -6.54 -6.31
CA GLU A 95 -13.96 -7.11 -5.31
C GLU A 95 -13.33 -8.27 -4.51
N PRO A 96 -12.74 -9.32 -5.14
CA PRO A 96 -12.10 -10.40 -4.38
C PRO A 96 -10.87 -9.92 -3.60
N LEU A 97 -10.17 -8.88 -4.08
CA LEU A 97 -9.08 -8.25 -3.34
C LEU A 97 -9.61 -7.58 -2.06
N ALA A 98 -10.64 -6.73 -2.17
CA ALA A 98 -11.24 -6.05 -1.02
C ALA A 98 -11.75 -7.06 0.03
N LEU A 99 -12.54 -8.05 -0.41
CA LEU A 99 -13.09 -9.07 0.48
C LEU A 99 -12.01 -9.94 1.12
N GLY A 100 -10.94 -10.26 0.39
CA GLY A 100 -9.83 -11.03 0.94
C GLY A 100 -9.06 -10.26 2.01
N ILE A 101 -8.91 -8.93 1.85
CA ILE A 101 -8.25 -8.09 2.85
C ILE A 101 -9.12 -7.95 4.09
N VAL A 102 -10.43 -7.77 3.93
CA VAL A 102 -11.39 -7.78 5.04
C VAL A 102 -11.27 -9.10 5.81
N LYS A 103 -11.34 -10.24 5.12
CA LYS A 103 -11.19 -11.56 5.77
C LYS A 103 -9.87 -11.67 6.53
N TRP A 104 -8.77 -11.23 5.93
CA TRP A 104 -7.47 -11.32 6.58
C TRP A 104 -7.36 -10.41 7.81
N ARG A 105 -7.94 -9.21 7.76
CA ARG A 105 -8.08 -8.35 8.94
C ARG A 105 -8.89 -9.03 10.04
N ASP A 106 -10.01 -9.64 9.70
CA ASP A 106 -10.85 -10.36 10.66
C ASP A 106 -10.14 -11.59 11.25
N GLU A 107 -9.31 -12.30 10.47
CA GLU A 107 -8.42 -13.37 10.96
C GLU A 107 -7.36 -12.86 11.95
N LEU A 108 -6.79 -11.69 11.69
CA LEU A 108 -5.76 -11.08 12.54
C LEU A 108 -6.32 -10.43 13.81
N ALA A 109 -7.63 -10.14 13.84
CA ALA A 109 -8.33 -9.52 14.95
C ALA A 109 -7.55 -8.35 15.59
N PRO A 110 -7.18 -7.30 14.81
CA PRO A 110 -6.40 -6.18 15.31
C PRO A 110 -7.14 -5.51 16.48
N ALA A 111 -6.38 -4.99 17.45
CA ALA A 111 -6.94 -4.37 18.66
C ALA A 111 -7.99 -3.30 18.34
N ASN A 112 -7.76 -2.51 17.29
CA ASN A 112 -8.67 -1.47 16.80
C ASN A 112 -8.99 -1.67 15.31
N PRO A 113 -10.00 -2.48 14.95
CA PRO A 113 -10.31 -2.80 13.56
C PRO A 113 -10.80 -1.61 12.73
N LYS A 114 -11.24 -0.52 13.39
CA LYS A 114 -11.64 0.74 12.74
C LYS A 114 -10.46 1.65 12.40
N GLU A 115 -9.29 1.40 12.99
CA GLU A 115 -8.07 2.17 12.73
C GLU A 115 -7.16 1.50 11.69
N CYS A 116 -7.61 0.38 11.11
CA CYS A 116 -6.90 -0.30 10.04
C CYS A 116 -6.74 0.64 8.82
N ARG A 117 -5.49 0.95 8.51
CA ARG A 117 -5.11 1.70 7.31
C ARG A 117 -4.84 0.76 6.15
N ILE A 118 -5.08 1.25 4.95
CA ILE A 118 -4.75 0.52 3.74
C ILE A 118 -4.19 1.47 2.69
N VAL A 119 -3.08 1.06 2.07
CA VAL A 119 -2.39 1.83 1.04
C VAL A 119 -2.31 1.05 -0.26
N PHE A 120 -2.77 1.67 -1.34
CA PHE A 120 -2.66 1.17 -2.70
C PHE A 120 -1.74 2.05 -3.53
N ARG A 121 -1.23 1.53 -4.65
CA ARG A 121 -0.67 2.39 -5.71
C ARG A 121 -1.80 2.91 -6.58
N ASP A 122 -1.90 4.21 -6.80
CA ASP A 122 -3.04 4.80 -7.52
C ASP A 122 -3.11 4.32 -8.97
N SER A 123 -1.94 4.30 -9.64
CA SER A 123 -1.78 3.84 -11.02
C SER A 123 -2.06 2.34 -11.22
N ALA A 124 -2.23 1.57 -10.14
CA ALA A 124 -2.52 0.15 -10.23
C ALA A 124 -3.91 -0.12 -10.80
N PHE A 125 -4.89 0.76 -10.58
CA PHE A 125 -6.27 0.51 -10.95
C PHE A 125 -6.49 0.71 -12.46
N GLU A 126 -7.12 -0.28 -13.10
CA GLU A 126 -7.47 -0.20 -14.53
C GLU A 126 -8.49 0.92 -14.83
N SER A 127 -9.29 1.33 -13.84
CA SER A 127 -10.30 2.38 -13.96
C SER A 127 -10.67 2.94 -12.59
N ASP A 128 -11.07 4.22 -12.54
CA ASP A 128 -11.69 4.85 -11.38
C ASP A 128 -12.91 4.10 -10.84
N VAL A 129 -13.63 3.37 -11.70
CA VAL A 129 -14.74 2.50 -11.29
C VAL A 129 -14.25 1.37 -10.40
N ALA A 130 -13.13 0.73 -10.76
CA ALA A 130 -12.55 -0.35 -9.97
C ALA A 130 -12.06 0.16 -8.61
N LYS A 131 -11.41 1.33 -8.59
CA LYS A 131 -10.97 2.01 -7.36
C LYS A 131 -12.13 2.36 -6.44
N SER A 132 -13.18 2.99 -7.00
CA SER A 132 -14.37 3.40 -6.26
C SER A 132 -15.11 2.20 -5.67
N ASN A 133 -15.27 1.13 -6.44
CA ASN A 133 -15.91 -0.10 -5.97
C ASN A 133 -15.11 -0.74 -4.83
N LEU A 134 -13.78 -0.85 -4.97
CA LEU A 134 -12.91 -1.39 -3.93
C LEU A 134 -13.02 -0.58 -2.64
N ALA A 135 -12.94 0.76 -2.73
CA ALA A 135 -13.08 1.65 -1.58
C ALA A 135 -14.46 1.53 -0.91
N ALA A 136 -15.53 1.40 -1.71
CA ALA A 136 -16.89 1.21 -1.21
C ALA A 136 -17.03 -0.10 -0.42
N ILE A 137 -16.47 -1.21 -0.93
CA ILE A 137 -16.50 -2.51 -0.24
C ILE A 137 -15.74 -2.42 1.09
N LEU A 138 -14.53 -1.86 1.09
CA LEU A 138 -13.75 -1.69 2.33
C LEU A 138 -14.52 -0.86 3.36
N LYS A 139 -15.17 0.23 2.93
CA LYS A 139 -16.00 1.09 3.79
C LYS A 139 -17.20 0.34 4.38
N GLN A 140 -17.90 -0.45 3.58
CA GLN A 140 -19.02 -1.28 4.05
C GLN A 140 -18.59 -2.30 5.11
N HIS A 141 -17.35 -2.76 5.04
CA HIS A 141 -16.76 -3.69 5.99
C HIS A 141 -15.99 -3.01 7.15
N GLY A 142 -16.17 -1.71 7.35
CA GLY A 142 -15.72 -0.99 8.55
C GLY A 142 -14.32 -0.38 8.47
N PHE A 143 -13.72 -0.27 7.28
CA PHE A 143 -12.56 0.61 7.08
C PHE A 143 -13.02 2.07 7.03
N ASP A 144 -12.29 2.95 7.70
CA ASP A 144 -12.56 4.39 7.61
C ASP A 144 -12.01 4.96 6.29
N GLU A 145 -12.81 5.79 5.62
CA GLU A 145 -12.45 6.36 4.30
C GLU A 145 -11.15 7.18 4.36
N LYS A 146 -10.88 7.86 5.48
CA LYS A 146 -9.65 8.65 5.66
C LYS A 146 -8.40 7.79 5.80
N LEU A 147 -8.59 6.49 6.04
CA LEU A 147 -7.52 5.52 6.25
C LEU A 147 -7.26 4.68 4.99
N ILE A 148 -8.01 4.92 3.91
CA ILE A 148 -7.73 4.40 2.56
C ILE A 148 -6.91 5.46 1.83
N ALA A 149 -5.60 5.20 1.69
CA ALA A 149 -4.69 6.09 0.99
C ALA A 149 -4.18 5.45 -0.29
N SER A 150 -3.78 6.29 -1.24
CA SER A 150 -3.02 5.87 -2.41
C SER A 150 -1.73 6.65 -2.53
N LEU A 151 -0.70 5.99 -3.05
CA LEU A 151 0.56 6.58 -3.49
C LEU A 151 0.48 6.96 -4.96
#